data_AF-A0A060C925-F1
#
_entry.id   AF-A0A060C925-F1
#
_cell.length_a   1.000
_cell.length_b   1.000
_cell.length_c   1.000
_cell.angle_alpha   90.00
_cell.angle_beta   90.00
_cell.angle_gamma   90.00
#
_symmetry.space_group_name_H-M   'P 1'
#
loop_
_entity.id
_entity.type
_entity.pdbx_description
1 polymer ?
#
loop_
_entity_poly.entity_id
_entity_poly.type
_entity_poly.pdbx_seq_one_letter_code
_entity_poly.pdbx_strand_id
1 'polypeptide(L)'
;NPFAVPLEGDWVVRPSMLGRLRRHLGAVYLDGRSLREADSQVDVGRGRAVPTIVDDWTGVELRVEDPQWEALCWFARVDEDATTLWADFGDTDPREAQVEINVRPAVFRPEALHIDWITVSGFELARAATQWAPPTAEQEGLVGPNWA
;
A
#
# COMPACT_ATOMS: atom_id res chain seq x y z
N ASN A 1 10.76 -7.48 -2.73
CA ASN A 1 10.85 -6.00 -2.62
C ASN A 1 9.48 -5.42 -2.93
N PRO A 2 8.74 -4.86 -1.95
CA PRO A 2 7.36 -4.43 -2.16
C PRO A 2 7.20 -3.28 -3.18
N PHE A 3 8.23 -2.49 -3.41
CA PHE A 3 8.22 -1.41 -4.41
C PHE A 3 8.41 -1.90 -5.85
N ALA A 4 8.79 -3.17 -6.03
CA ALA A 4 8.94 -3.80 -7.35
C ALA A 4 7.76 -4.71 -7.70
N VAL A 5 6.96 -5.10 -6.71
CA VAL A 5 5.90 -6.09 -6.87
C VAL A 5 4.58 -5.36 -7.12
N PRO A 6 3.95 -5.53 -8.30
CA PRO A 6 2.67 -4.93 -8.58
C PRO A 6 1.57 -5.57 -7.73
N LEU A 7 0.53 -4.78 -7.43
CA LEU A 7 -0.75 -5.29 -6.97
C LEU A 7 -1.47 -5.91 -8.17
N GLU A 8 -1.67 -7.23 -8.15
CA GLU A 8 -2.22 -7.96 -9.29
C GLU A 8 -2.91 -9.27 -8.88
N GLY A 9 -3.76 -9.76 -9.77
CA GLY A 9 -4.44 -11.06 -9.64
C GLY A 9 -5.85 -11.04 -10.21
N ASP A 10 -6.53 -12.18 -10.10
CA ASP A 10 -7.89 -12.33 -10.62
C ASP A 10 -8.84 -11.32 -9.96
N TRP A 11 -9.75 -10.75 -10.77
CA TRP A 11 -10.73 -9.74 -10.36
C TRP A 11 -10.18 -8.39 -9.88
N VAL A 12 -8.89 -8.08 -10.04
CA VAL A 12 -8.41 -6.70 -9.88
C VAL A 12 -9.00 -5.82 -10.99
N VAL A 13 -9.81 -4.82 -10.60
CA VAL A 13 -10.51 -3.91 -11.53
C VAL A 13 -9.70 -2.63 -11.79
N ARG A 14 -9.01 -2.10 -10.77
CA ARG A 14 -8.21 -0.86 -10.86
C ARG A 14 -6.85 -0.97 -10.15
N PRO A 15 -5.81 -0.27 -10.66
CA PRO A 15 -5.78 0.30 -12.01
C PRO A 15 -5.87 -0.84 -13.05
N SER A 16 -6.55 -0.60 -14.16
CA SER A 16 -6.85 -1.63 -15.16
C SER A 16 -5.58 -2.40 -15.56
N MET A 17 -5.65 -3.73 -15.62
CA MET A 17 -4.56 -4.57 -16.15
C MET A 17 -4.19 -4.26 -17.62
N LEU A 18 -5.09 -3.59 -18.36
CA LEU A 18 -4.86 -3.07 -19.72
C LEU A 18 -4.37 -1.60 -19.72
N GLY A 19 -4.46 -0.93 -18.57
CA GLY A 19 -3.89 0.39 -18.35
C GLY A 19 -2.39 0.30 -18.09
N ARG A 20 -1.67 1.38 -18.42
CA ARG A 20 -0.22 1.47 -18.19
C ARG A 20 0.14 1.73 -16.72
N LEU A 21 -0.84 2.05 -15.89
CA LEU A 21 -0.64 2.40 -14.49
C LEU A 21 -0.78 1.13 -13.65
N ARG A 22 0.28 0.78 -12.93
CA ARG A 22 0.25 -0.28 -11.92
C ARG A 22 0.42 0.36 -10.55
N ARG A 23 -0.22 -0.22 -9.54
CA ARG A 23 0.10 0.06 -8.14
C ARG A 23 1.01 -1.04 -7.64
N HIS A 24 1.79 -0.76 -6.60
CA HIS A 24 2.72 -1.71 -5.99
C HIS A 24 2.32 -2.00 -4.55
N LEU A 25 2.92 -3.04 -3.97
CA LEU A 25 2.67 -3.42 -2.56
C LEU A 25 3.39 -2.50 -1.56
N GLY A 26 4.25 -1.61 -2.08
CA GLY A 26 4.92 -0.57 -1.32
C GLY A 26 3.95 0.43 -0.71
N ALA A 27 4.40 1.08 0.36
CA ALA A 27 3.70 2.19 0.98
C ALA A 27 4.73 3.06 1.71
N VAL A 28 4.46 4.36 1.76
CA VAL A 28 5.19 5.35 2.56
C VAL A 28 4.21 5.93 3.56
N TYR A 29 4.64 6.09 4.80
CA TYR A 29 3.85 6.60 5.91
C TYR A 29 4.51 7.84 6.49
N LEU A 30 3.71 8.86 6.84
CA LEU A 30 4.11 10.04 7.60
C LEU A 30 3.26 10.08 8.87
N ASP A 31 3.91 10.03 10.04
CA ASP A 31 3.28 10.04 11.36
C ASP A 31 2.12 9.02 11.47
N GLY A 32 2.34 7.82 10.93
CA GLY A 32 1.40 6.70 10.96
C GLY A 32 0.31 6.72 9.87
N ARG A 33 0.18 7.79 9.08
CA ARG A 33 -0.78 7.89 7.97
C ARG A 33 -0.11 7.57 6.64
N SER A 34 -0.72 6.74 5.80
CA SER A 34 -0.17 6.38 4.48
C SER A 34 -0.33 7.48 3.45
N LEU A 35 0.65 7.60 2.56
CA LEU A 35 0.62 8.45 1.36
C LEU A 35 0.11 7.68 0.15
N ARG A 36 -0.46 8.37 -0.84
CA ARG A 36 -0.91 7.73 -2.09
C ARG A 36 0.25 7.43 -3.03
N GLU A 37 0.15 6.36 -3.81
CA GLU A 37 1.13 6.10 -4.87
C GLU A 37 0.81 6.96 -6.12
N ALA A 38 1.85 7.63 -6.64
CA ALA A 38 1.81 8.45 -7.84
C ALA A 38 2.12 7.62 -9.10
N ASP A 39 1.63 8.09 -10.25
CA ASP A 39 1.82 7.43 -11.54
C ASP A 39 3.23 7.63 -12.12
N SER A 40 3.92 8.70 -11.72
CA SER A 40 5.29 8.98 -12.12
C SER A 40 6.03 9.81 -11.08
N GLN A 41 7.36 9.79 -11.13
CA GLN A 41 8.22 10.65 -10.30
C GLN A 41 7.85 12.15 -10.45
N VAL A 42 7.46 12.57 -11.65
CA VAL A 42 7.16 13.97 -11.97
C VAL A 42 5.88 14.45 -11.26
N ASP A 43 4.97 13.53 -10.94
CA ASP A 43 3.69 13.84 -10.29
C ASP A 43 3.83 14.00 -8.76
N VAL A 44 4.95 13.57 -8.17
CA VAL A 44 5.27 13.78 -6.75
C VAL A 44 5.37 15.28 -6.46
N GLY A 45 4.63 15.76 -5.47
CA GLY A 45 4.54 17.20 -5.15
C GLY A 45 3.58 17.99 -6.04
N ARG A 46 2.95 17.35 -7.03
CA ARG A 46 1.97 17.98 -7.93
C ARG A 46 0.54 17.55 -7.66
N GLY A 47 0.33 16.71 -6.66
CA GLY A 47 -0.99 16.33 -6.17
C GLY A 47 -1.87 17.55 -5.91
N ARG A 48 -3.16 17.38 -6.13
CA ARG A 48 -4.17 18.40 -5.87
C ARG A 48 -5.25 17.78 -5.01
N ALA A 49 -5.81 18.60 -4.12
CA ALA A 49 -6.89 18.16 -3.26
C ALA A 49 -8.05 17.62 -4.10
N VAL A 50 -8.42 16.36 -3.85
CA VAL A 50 -9.54 15.70 -4.51
C VAL A 50 -10.69 15.68 -3.51
N PRO A 51 -11.70 16.56 -3.66
CA PRO A 51 -12.73 16.72 -2.64
C PRO A 51 -13.73 15.56 -2.62
N THR A 52 -13.84 14.83 -3.73
CA THR A 52 -14.81 13.76 -3.90
C THR A 52 -14.22 12.57 -4.66
N ILE A 53 -14.71 11.38 -4.35
CA ILE A 53 -14.41 10.12 -5.07
C ILE A 53 -15.72 9.48 -5.48
N VAL A 54 -15.69 8.66 -6.53
CA VAL A 54 -16.86 7.88 -6.95
C VAL A 54 -16.67 6.44 -6.48
N ASP A 55 -17.65 5.91 -5.77
CA ASP A 55 -17.70 4.49 -5.44
C ASP A 55 -17.90 3.67 -6.72
N ASP A 56 -16.96 2.76 -7.02
CA ASP A 56 -16.95 2.00 -8.28
C ASP A 56 -18.15 1.06 -8.43
N TRP A 57 -18.79 0.66 -7.32
CA TRP A 57 -19.93 -0.26 -7.35
C TRP A 57 -21.26 0.45 -7.57
N THR A 58 -21.53 1.48 -6.77
CA THR A 58 -22.81 2.21 -6.74
C THR A 58 -22.83 3.42 -7.68
N GLY A 59 -21.67 3.91 -8.10
CA GLY A 59 -21.53 5.14 -8.87
C GLY A 59 -21.83 6.41 -8.06
N VAL A 60 -22.00 6.30 -6.75
CA VAL A 60 -22.30 7.45 -5.88
C VAL A 60 -21.03 8.24 -5.61
N GLU A 61 -21.13 9.56 -5.72
CA GLU A 61 -20.07 10.48 -5.33
C GLU A 61 -20.04 10.62 -3.80
N LEU A 62 -18.87 10.36 -3.21
CA LEU A 62 -18.60 10.44 -1.79
C LEU A 62 -17.62 11.57 -1.51
N ARG A 63 -17.80 12.24 -0.38
CA ARG A 63 -16.86 13.26 0.09
C ARG A 63 -15.61 12.60 0.69
N VAL A 64 -14.45 13.09 0.29
CA VAL A 64 -13.18 12.74 0.91
C VAL A 64 -13.04 13.51 2.23
N GLU A 65 -12.70 12.80 3.31
CA GLU A 65 -12.57 13.38 4.65
C GLU A 65 -11.44 14.41 4.73
N ASP A 66 -10.25 14.05 4.22
CA ASP A 66 -9.06 14.91 4.20
C ASP A 66 -8.48 15.02 2.77
N PRO A 67 -9.07 15.88 1.91
CA PRO A 67 -8.63 16.04 0.53
C PRO A 67 -7.18 16.49 0.39
N GLN A 68 -6.65 17.22 1.39
CA GLN A 68 -5.27 17.72 1.35
C GLN A 68 -4.28 16.59 1.60
N TRP A 69 -4.58 15.71 2.58
CA TRP A 69 -3.76 14.52 2.80
C TRP A 69 -3.75 13.60 1.59
N GLU A 70 -4.92 13.39 0.98
CA GLU A 70 -5.05 12.60 -0.24
C GLU A 70 -4.24 13.19 -1.41
N ALA A 71 -3.88 14.47 -1.40
CA ALA A 71 -3.00 15.05 -2.40
C ALA A 71 -1.53 14.61 -2.24
N LEU A 72 -1.10 14.24 -1.03
CA LEU A 72 0.26 13.81 -0.74
C LEU A 72 0.51 12.42 -1.33
N CYS A 73 1.64 12.29 -2.03
CA CYS A 73 1.93 11.08 -2.78
C CYS A 73 3.42 10.69 -2.77
N TRP A 74 3.69 9.44 -3.14
CA TRP A 74 5.02 8.89 -3.28
C TRP A 74 5.17 8.12 -4.60
N PHE A 75 6.41 7.95 -5.04
CA PHE A 75 6.80 7.15 -6.20
C PHE A 75 8.07 6.39 -5.87
N ALA A 76 8.26 5.20 -6.45
CA ALA A 76 9.50 4.44 -6.31
C ALA A 76 10.06 4.01 -7.66
N ARG A 77 11.39 3.93 -7.73
CA ARG A 77 12.14 3.29 -8.81
C ARG A 77 13.02 2.22 -8.19
N VAL A 78 12.91 1.01 -8.72
CA VAL A 78 13.74 -0.13 -8.33
C VAL A 78 14.74 -0.36 -9.44
N ASP A 79 16.01 -0.11 -9.13
CA ASP A 79 17.17 -0.37 -9.97
C ASP A 79 17.87 -1.66 -9.47
N GLU A 80 18.93 -2.11 -10.15
CA GLU A 80 19.63 -3.37 -9.82
C GLU A 80 20.22 -3.37 -8.38
N ASP A 81 20.84 -2.27 -8.00
CA ASP A 81 21.56 -2.15 -6.71
C ASP A 81 20.75 -1.44 -5.62
N ALA A 82 19.68 -0.74 -5.97
CA ALA A 82 19.00 0.16 -5.05
C ALA A 82 17.51 0.37 -5.39
N THR A 83 16.73 0.68 -4.35
CA THR A 83 15.37 1.23 -4.49
C THR A 83 15.39 2.68 -4.06
N THR A 84 15.01 3.58 -4.96
CA THR A 84 14.89 5.01 -4.68
C THR A 84 13.43 5.38 -4.53
N LEU A 85 13.09 6.08 -3.46
CA LEU A 85 11.75 6.59 -3.21
C LEU A 85 11.75 8.12 -3.25
N TRP A 86 10.70 8.69 -3.83
CA TRP A 86 10.36 10.10 -3.79
C TRP A 86 9.01 10.23 -3.11
N ALA A 87 8.86 11.17 -2.18
CA ALA A 87 7.61 11.39 -1.47
C ALA A 87 7.40 12.88 -1.20
N ASP A 88 6.14 13.29 -1.28
CA ASP A 88 5.67 14.61 -0.90
C ASP A 88 5.12 14.54 0.53
N PHE A 89 5.73 15.32 1.43
CA PHE A 89 5.35 15.42 2.84
C PHE A 89 4.65 16.76 3.15
N GLY A 90 4.24 17.50 2.13
CA GLY A 90 3.68 18.83 2.26
C GLY A 90 4.67 19.80 2.92
N ASP A 91 4.23 20.48 3.96
CA ASP A 91 5.05 21.42 4.74
C ASP A 91 5.88 20.73 5.84
N THR A 92 5.80 19.40 5.96
CA THR A 92 6.49 18.64 7.02
C THR A 92 7.92 18.29 6.63
N ASP A 93 8.88 18.54 7.52
CA ASP A 93 10.27 18.08 7.33
C ASP A 93 10.38 16.58 7.66
N PRO A 94 10.63 15.69 6.68
CA PRO A 94 10.67 14.25 6.92
C PRO A 94 11.85 13.81 7.81
N ARG A 95 12.81 14.69 8.09
CA ARG A 95 13.94 14.40 8.99
C ARG A 95 13.55 14.55 10.46
N GLU A 96 12.49 15.30 10.74
CA GLU A 96 12.00 15.61 12.08
C GLU A 96 10.66 14.91 12.39
N ALA A 97 10.08 14.22 11.40
CA ALA A 97 8.83 13.47 11.52
C ALA A 97 9.07 11.96 11.45
N GLN A 98 8.07 11.17 11.84
CA GLN A 98 8.15 9.71 11.76
C GLN A 98 7.79 9.25 10.35
N VAL A 99 8.82 8.98 9.55
CA VAL A 99 8.67 8.41 8.20
C VAL A 99 8.99 6.92 8.21
N GLU A 100 8.06 6.12 7.70
CA GLU A 100 8.21 4.67 7.63
C GLU A 100 7.80 4.15 6.26
N ILE A 101 8.29 2.96 5.90
CA ILE A 101 8.02 2.33 4.61
C ILE A 101 7.66 0.86 4.77
N ASN A 102 6.87 0.33 3.85
CA ASN A 102 6.64 -1.11 3.75
C ASN A 102 7.93 -1.83 3.34
N VAL A 103 8.23 -2.96 3.99
CA VAL A 103 9.39 -3.81 3.68
C VAL A 103 8.99 -5.27 3.56
N ARG A 104 8.17 -5.76 4.48
CA ARG A 104 7.83 -7.18 4.64
C ARG A 104 6.38 -7.50 4.25
N PRO A 105 6.09 -8.71 3.73
CA PRO A 105 4.76 -9.06 3.22
C PRO A 105 3.75 -9.37 4.34
N ALA A 106 4.20 -9.88 5.49
CA ALA A 106 3.35 -10.22 6.63
C ALA A 106 4.04 -9.83 7.95
N VAL A 107 3.23 -9.67 9.01
CA VAL A 107 3.71 -9.39 10.36
C VAL A 107 3.84 -10.68 11.17
N PHE A 108 2.79 -11.51 11.18
CA PHE A 108 2.75 -12.75 11.93
C PHE A 108 2.11 -13.84 11.06
N ARG A 109 2.93 -14.67 10.43
CA ARG A 109 2.48 -15.79 9.61
C ARG A 109 3.53 -16.91 9.64
N PRO A 110 3.14 -18.16 9.94
CA PRO A 110 4.04 -19.31 9.80
C PRO A 110 4.44 -19.53 8.33
N GLU A 111 5.69 -19.89 8.07
CA GLU A 111 6.11 -20.33 6.72
C GLU A 111 5.63 -21.76 6.41
N ALA A 112 5.56 -22.62 7.43
CA ALA A 112 5.05 -23.98 7.31
C ALA A 112 3.52 -24.02 7.45
N LEU A 113 2.90 -24.98 6.76
CA LEU A 113 1.46 -25.27 6.87
C LEU A 113 1.15 -26.08 8.13
N HIS A 114 -0.13 -26.12 8.53
CA HIS A 114 -0.63 -26.96 9.63
C HIS A 114 0.04 -26.69 10.99
N ILE A 115 0.36 -25.42 11.25
CA ILE A 115 0.84 -24.96 12.55
C ILE A 115 -0.35 -24.51 13.38
N ASP A 116 -0.98 -25.50 14.02
CA ASP A 116 -2.26 -25.34 14.71
C ASP A 116 -2.10 -24.74 16.13
N TRP A 117 -3.24 -24.38 16.72
CA TRP A 117 -3.36 -24.02 18.15
C TRP A 117 -2.50 -22.82 18.61
N ILE A 118 -2.23 -21.87 17.71
CA ILE A 118 -1.53 -20.62 18.05
C ILE A 118 -2.52 -19.57 18.55
N THR A 119 -2.21 -18.95 19.69
CA THR A 119 -2.92 -17.76 20.19
C THR A 119 -2.07 -16.51 19.98
N VAL A 120 -2.65 -15.50 19.31
CA VAL A 120 -2.05 -14.16 19.15
C VAL A 120 -2.89 -13.16 19.95
N SER A 121 -2.31 -12.51 20.95
CA SER A 121 -3.05 -11.60 21.85
C SER A 121 -2.18 -10.47 22.39
N GLY A 122 -2.75 -9.26 22.46
CA GLY A 122 -2.10 -8.11 23.11
C GLY A 122 -1.12 -7.30 22.25
N PHE A 123 -1.20 -7.41 20.92
CA PHE A 123 -0.28 -6.72 20.02
C PHE A 123 -0.98 -5.69 19.12
N GLU A 124 -0.27 -4.61 18.81
CA GLU A 124 -0.52 -3.78 17.64
C GLU A 124 0.34 -4.31 16.49
N LEU A 125 -0.29 -4.66 15.37
CA LEU A 125 0.38 -5.21 14.19
C LEU A 125 0.02 -4.35 12.98
N ALA A 126 1.02 -3.75 12.34
CA ALA A 126 0.85 -2.81 11.25
C ALA A 126 1.93 -2.96 10.15
N ARG A 127 1.70 -2.29 9.01
CA ARG A 127 2.65 -2.10 7.90
C ARG A 127 3.14 -3.42 7.29
N ALA A 128 2.22 -4.09 6.61
CA ALA A 128 2.50 -5.27 5.82
C ALA A 128 2.22 -4.97 4.35
N ALA A 129 3.12 -5.42 3.48
CA ALA A 129 2.99 -5.33 2.03
C ALA A 129 2.29 -6.58 1.47
N THR A 130 1.05 -6.81 1.91
CA THR A 130 0.25 -7.99 1.51
C THR A 130 -0.19 -7.87 0.06
N GLN A 131 -0.13 -8.98 -0.69
CA GLN A 131 -0.65 -9.04 -2.07
C GLN A 131 -2.19 -9.08 -2.08
N TRP A 132 -2.77 -8.75 -3.22
CA TRP A 132 -4.16 -9.06 -3.56
C TRP A 132 -4.44 -10.56 -3.37
N ALA A 133 -5.54 -10.88 -2.66
CA ALA A 133 -5.84 -12.22 -2.18
C ALA A 133 -7.17 -12.77 -2.74
N PRO A 134 -7.29 -13.00 -4.06
CA PRO A 134 -8.50 -13.57 -4.65
C PRO A 134 -8.65 -15.04 -4.22
N PRO A 135 -9.85 -15.62 -4.31
CA PRO A 135 -10.09 -17.02 -3.92
C PRO A 135 -9.35 -18.05 -4.79
N THR A 136 -8.70 -17.61 -5.88
CA THR A 136 -7.97 -18.45 -6.83
C THR A 136 -6.45 -18.41 -6.66
N ALA A 137 -5.94 -17.66 -5.68
CA ALA A 137 -4.51 -17.53 -5.41
C ALA A 137 -4.20 -17.75 -3.92
N GLU A 138 -2.92 -17.70 -3.56
CA GLU A 138 -2.49 -17.64 -2.17
C GLU A 138 -3.08 -16.39 -1.49
N GLN A 139 -3.66 -16.57 -0.31
CA GLN A 139 -4.40 -15.52 0.40
C GLN A 139 -3.62 -15.03 1.62
N GLU A 140 -2.43 -14.49 1.37
CA GLU A 140 -1.58 -13.96 2.45
C GLU A 140 -2.21 -12.71 3.09
N GLY A 141 -2.13 -12.65 4.41
CA GLY A 141 -2.56 -11.49 5.19
C GLY A 141 -1.46 -10.99 6.11
N LEU A 142 -1.72 -9.83 6.74
CA LEU A 142 -0.82 -9.24 7.74
C LEU A 142 -0.60 -10.21 8.92
N VAL A 143 -1.68 -10.87 9.36
CA VAL A 143 -1.66 -12.03 10.24
C VAL A 143 -2.41 -13.17 9.56
N GLY A 144 -1.87 -14.39 9.63
CA GLY A 144 -2.60 -15.55 9.12
C GLY A 144 -2.05 -16.87 9.66
N PRO A 145 -2.91 -17.91 9.75
CA PRO A 145 -2.52 -19.24 10.22
C PRO A 145 -1.75 -20.07 9.18
N ASN A 146 -1.80 -19.65 7.91
CA ASN A 146 -1.20 -20.35 6.77
C ASN A 146 -1.65 -21.83 6.65
N TRP A 147 -2.94 -22.02 6.35
CA TRP A 147 -3.55 -23.35 6.16
C TRP A 147 -3.39 -24.27 7.39
N ALA A 148 -4.03 -23.88 8.49
CA ALA A 148 -4.08 -24.58 9.79
C ALA A 148 -5.50 -24.43 10.38
#